data_AF-A0A535XN16-F1
#
_entry.id   AF-A0A535XN16-F1
#
_cell.length_a   1.000
_cell.length_b   1.000
_cell.length_c   1.000
_cell.angle_alpha   90.00
_cell.angle_beta   90.00
_cell.angle_gamma   90.00
#
_symmetry.space_group_name_H-M   'P 1'
#
loop_
_entity.id
_entity.type
_entity.pdbx_description
1 polymer ?
#
loop_
_entity_poly.entity_id
_entity_poly.type
_entity_poly.pdbx_seq_one_letter_code
_entity_poly.pdbx_strand_id
1 'polypeptide(L)'
;MKGISALFLVAALGCGGGGPNVGATFNGVVRGQPMTPADAVSSPAHLLFSGVDAQVAAIVLTDVPNVCPKLSANTQPKSAKAQLIALADFNAFPPSLTAPAGPGTFTVYDPTSGGIPPAHLAVVSFAADDASCIPTVQPAAGTSGSVRITSASGGSFTGTYTVGFETGEQVNGEFHTANCPGLATFLSGTTHPCG
;
A
#
# COMPACT_ATOMS: atom_id res chain seq x y z
N MET A 1 0.46 33.39 50.14
CA MET A 1 1.03 32.03 50.05
C MET A 1 0.39 31.33 48.86
N LYS A 2 1.23 30.83 47.94
CA LYS A 2 0.83 30.12 46.73
C LYS A 2 0.29 28.74 47.11
N GLY A 3 -0.86 28.36 46.56
CA GLY A 3 -1.43 27.01 46.68
C GLY A 3 -2.17 26.68 45.40
N ILE A 4 -1.44 26.08 44.46
CA ILE A 4 -1.94 25.53 43.20
C ILE A 4 -2.55 24.17 43.52
N SER A 5 -3.83 23.96 43.21
CA SER A 5 -4.43 22.63 43.18
C SER A 5 -5.23 22.46 41.88
N ALA A 6 -4.93 21.36 41.22
CA ALA A 6 -5.17 21.07 39.82
C ALA A 6 -6.29 20.03 39.62
N LEU A 7 -6.50 19.69 38.33
CA LEU A 7 -7.30 18.59 37.74
C LEU A 7 -8.81 18.87 37.58
N PHE A 8 -9.50 18.51 36.49
CA PHE A 8 -9.29 17.48 35.47
C PHE A 8 -9.75 18.01 34.09
N LEU A 9 -8.88 18.02 33.07
CA LEU A 9 -9.32 18.05 31.66
C LEU A 9 -9.40 16.60 31.18
N VAL A 10 -10.62 16.09 31.03
CA VAL A 10 -10.87 14.81 30.36
C VAL A 10 -10.65 15.05 28.86
N ALA A 11 -9.43 14.77 28.38
CA ALA A 11 -9.18 14.63 26.96
C ALA A 11 -9.88 13.34 26.50
N ALA A 12 -10.96 13.49 25.74
CA ALA A 12 -11.55 12.39 25.01
C ALA A 12 -10.47 11.75 24.12
N LEU A 13 -10.15 10.49 24.39
CA LEU A 13 -9.49 9.59 23.45
C LEU A 13 -10.40 9.52 22.22
N GLY A 14 -10.10 10.33 21.22
CA GLY A 14 -10.71 10.18 19.90
C GLY A 14 -10.31 8.82 19.34
N CYS A 15 -11.25 7.88 19.32
CA CYS A 15 -11.21 6.76 18.39
C CYS A 15 -10.97 7.33 16.99
N GLY A 16 -9.96 6.79 16.29
CA GLY A 16 -9.45 7.27 15.01
C GLY A 16 -10.55 7.74 14.06
N GLY A 17 -10.65 9.05 13.91
CA GLY A 17 -11.46 9.66 12.87
C GLY A 17 -10.77 9.42 11.54
N GLY A 18 -11.32 8.48 10.75
CA GLY A 18 -10.94 8.23 9.36
C GLY A 18 -11.30 9.43 8.49
N GLY A 19 -10.42 10.42 8.47
CA GLY A 19 -10.37 11.42 7.41
C GLY A 19 -9.57 10.89 6.22
N PRO A 20 -9.65 11.55 5.05
CA PRO A 20 -8.78 11.23 3.92
C PRO A 20 -7.31 11.39 4.34
N ASN A 21 -6.48 10.35 4.20
CA ASN A 21 -5.05 10.44 4.45
C ASN A 21 -4.37 10.91 3.16
N VAL A 22 -4.55 12.19 2.86
CA VAL A 22 -3.95 12.80 1.66
C VAL A 22 -2.47 13.07 1.94
N GLY A 23 -1.66 12.04 1.73
CA GLY A 23 -0.21 12.08 1.89
C GLY A 23 0.54 11.54 0.69
N ALA A 24 -0.08 11.41 -0.48
CA ALA A 24 0.53 10.74 -1.63
C ALA A 24 0.46 11.54 -2.94
N THR A 25 1.46 11.33 -3.79
CA THR A 25 1.52 11.83 -5.16
C THR A 25 1.69 10.67 -6.14
N PHE A 26 1.20 10.85 -7.37
CA PHE A 26 1.35 9.90 -8.45
C PHE A 26 1.60 10.68 -9.74
N ASN A 27 2.85 10.70 -10.19
CA ASN A 27 3.26 11.40 -11.41
C ASN A 27 3.54 10.37 -12.49
N GLY A 28 2.60 10.27 -13.43
CA GLY A 28 2.68 9.36 -14.56
C GLY A 28 1.31 8.86 -14.97
N VAL A 29 1.32 7.92 -15.91
CA VAL A 29 0.12 7.30 -16.46
C VAL A 29 0.45 5.83 -16.66
N VAL A 30 -0.46 4.93 -16.29
CA VAL A 30 -0.29 3.48 -16.49
C VAL A 30 -1.43 2.98 -17.35
N ARG A 31 -1.15 2.38 -18.50
CA ARG A 31 -2.18 1.90 -19.44
C ARG A 31 -3.20 2.99 -19.82
N GLY A 32 -2.74 4.22 -19.98
CA GLY A 32 -3.60 5.38 -20.28
C GLY A 32 -4.41 5.91 -19.09
N GLN A 33 -4.25 5.35 -17.89
CA GLN A 33 -4.97 5.76 -16.69
C GLN A 33 -4.10 6.68 -15.81
N PRO A 34 -4.38 8.00 -15.76
CA PRO A 34 -3.84 8.85 -14.70
C PRO A 34 -4.60 8.59 -13.39
N MET A 35 -3.94 8.86 -12.26
CA MET A 35 -4.54 8.76 -10.94
C MET A 35 -4.11 9.98 -10.10
N THR A 36 -5.05 10.58 -9.39
CA THR A 36 -4.78 11.60 -8.37
C THR A 36 -5.11 10.97 -7.02
N PRO A 37 -4.12 10.57 -6.20
CA PRO A 37 -4.40 9.95 -4.92
C PRO A 37 -5.25 10.84 -4.01
N ALA A 38 -6.35 10.29 -3.51
CA ALA A 38 -7.23 10.89 -2.51
C ALA A 38 -7.07 10.21 -1.14
N ASP A 39 -6.42 9.04 -1.09
CA ASP A 39 -6.06 8.36 0.15
C ASP A 39 -4.79 7.52 -0.02
N ALA A 40 -4.08 7.32 1.08
CA ALA A 40 -2.90 6.48 1.17
C ALA A 40 -2.91 5.70 2.49
N VAL A 41 -3.02 4.39 2.40
CA VAL A 41 -3.14 3.50 3.56
C VAL A 41 -2.09 2.41 3.52
N SER A 42 -1.78 1.85 4.68
CA SER A 42 -0.84 0.74 4.79
C SER A 42 -1.21 -0.22 5.90
N SER A 43 -0.70 -1.44 5.82
CA SER A 43 -0.85 -2.45 6.87
C SER A 43 0.24 -3.51 6.71
N PRO A 44 0.75 -4.08 7.81
CA PRO A 44 1.30 -5.43 7.74
C PRO A 44 0.24 -6.38 7.15
N ALA A 45 0.62 -7.21 6.19
CA ALA A 45 -0.30 -8.14 5.52
C ALA A 45 0.40 -9.47 5.20
N HIS A 46 -0.40 -10.50 4.92
CA HIS A 46 0.05 -11.76 4.35
C HIS A 46 -0.37 -11.80 2.88
N LEU A 47 0.59 -12.05 1.99
CA LEU A 47 0.34 -12.21 0.56
C LEU A 47 0.94 -13.52 0.07
N LEU A 48 0.26 -14.16 -0.89
CA LEU A 48 0.77 -15.34 -1.57
C LEU A 48 1.52 -14.90 -2.82
N PHE A 49 2.85 -15.04 -2.82
CA PHE A 49 3.67 -14.87 -4.03
C PHE A 49 4.11 -16.23 -4.55
N SER A 50 3.62 -16.62 -5.73
CA SER A 50 4.01 -17.88 -6.39
C SER A 50 3.88 -19.11 -5.47
N GLY A 51 2.85 -19.12 -4.60
CA GLY A 51 2.58 -20.19 -3.64
C GLY A 51 3.33 -20.09 -2.30
N VAL A 52 4.16 -19.07 -2.10
CA VAL A 52 4.84 -18.79 -0.83
C VAL A 52 4.04 -17.75 -0.05
N ASP A 53 3.63 -18.10 1.17
CA ASP A 53 3.06 -17.13 2.11
C ASP A 53 4.16 -16.15 2.55
N ALA A 54 3.90 -14.87 2.37
CA ALA A 54 4.84 -13.80 2.62
C ALA A 54 4.24 -12.77 3.57
N GLN A 55 4.98 -12.46 4.63
CA GLN A 55 4.69 -11.30 5.45
C GLN A 55 5.23 -10.07 4.72
N VAL A 56 4.38 -9.08 4.50
CA VAL A 56 4.74 -7.85 3.79
C VAL A 56 4.32 -6.62 4.56
N ALA A 57 4.99 -5.50 4.26
CA ALA A 57 4.38 -4.19 4.43
C ALA A 57 3.60 -3.85 3.15
N ALA A 58 2.27 -3.84 3.23
CA ALA A 58 1.41 -3.45 2.12
C ALA A 58 1.07 -1.96 2.22
N ILE A 59 1.20 -1.25 1.11
CA ILE A 59 0.90 0.17 0.95
C ILE A 59 -0.02 0.29 -0.27
N VAL A 60 -1.12 1.04 -0.12
CA VAL A 60 -2.06 1.32 -1.21
C VAL A 60 -2.23 2.81 -1.36
N LEU A 61 -2.04 3.30 -2.58
CA LEU A 61 -2.39 4.66 -3.01
C LEU A 61 -3.62 4.56 -3.90
N THR A 62 -4.65 5.37 -3.65
CA THR A 62 -5.91 5.29 -4.41
C THR A 62 -6.55 6.66 -4.60
N ASP A 63 -7.30 6.83 -5.68
CA ASP A 63 -8.14 8.02 -5.92
C ASP A 63 -9.48 8.00 -5.16
N VAL A 64 -9.74 6.97 -4.36
CA VAL A 64 -10.91 6.88 -3.49
C VAL A 64 -10.58 7.44 -2.11
N PRO A 65 -11.24 8.53 -1.65
CA PRO A 65 -11.00 9.07 -0.32
C PRO A 65 -11.56 8.15 0.76
N ASN A 66 -10.90 8.13 1.93
CA ASN A 66 -11.34 7.36 3.11
C ASN A 66 -11.62 5.89 2.76
N VAL A 67 -10.62 5.22 2.18
CA VAL A 67 -10.72 3.85 1.67
C VAL A 67 -10.77 2.83 2.81
N CYS A 68 -10.16 3.13 3.96
CA CYS A 68 -9.96 2.14 5.02
C CYS A 68 -11.26 1.48 5.56
N PRO A 69 -12.36 2.22 5.78
CA PRO A 69 -13.64 1.61 6.16
C PRO A 69 -14.17 0.61 5.12
N LYS A 70 -13.99 0.90 3.82
CA LYS A 70 -14.40 -0.03 2.74
C LYS A 70 -13.56 -1.30 2.75
N LEU A 71 -12.23 -1.16 2.88
CA LEU A 71 -11.32 -2.30 2.99
C LEU A 71 -11.62 -3.14 4.24
N SER A 72 -11.93 -2.49 5.37
CA SER A 72 -12.34 -3.16 6.62
C SER A 72 -13.66 -3.91 6.47
N ALA A 73 -14.56 -3.44 5.61
CA ALA A 73 -15.79 -4.13 5.23
C ALA A 73 -15.58 -5.15 4.09
N ASN A 74 -14.33 -5.47 3.73
CA ASN A 74 -13.95 -6.33 2.61
C ASN A 74 -14.62 -5.92 1.27
N THR A 75 -14.85 -4.62 1.06
CA THR A 75 -15.62 -4.11 -0.07
C THR A 75 -14.70 -3.40 -1.06
N GLN A 76 -14.77 -3.79 -2.33
CA GLN A 76 -14.00 -3.18 -3.42
C GLN A 76 -14.65 -1.85 -3.82
N PRO A 77 -13.91 -0.73 -3.74
CA PRO A 77 -14.44 0.56 -4.12
C PRO A 77 -14.78 0.63 -5.62
N LYS A 78 -15.93 1.19 -5.95
CA LYS A 78 -16.39 1.43 -7.33
C LYS A 78 -15.55 2.48 -8.03
N SER A 79 -15.35 2.31 -9.32
CA SER A 79 -14.66 3.26 -10.21
C SER A 79 -13.28 3.65 -9.69
N ALA A 80 -12.61 2.76 -8.97
CA ALA A 80 -11.40 3.05 -8.24
C ALA A 80 -10.16 2.82 -9.10
N LYS A 81 -9.16 3.65 -8.90
CA LYS A 81 -7.79 3.39 -9.32
C LYS A 81 -6.95 3.18 -8.07
N ALA A 82 -6.08 2.18 -8.13
CA ALA A 82 -5.22 1.86 -7.01
C ALA A 82 -3.86 1.39 -7.48
N GLN A 83 -2.82 1.83 -6.77
CA GLN A 83 -1.49 1.26 -6.82
C GLN A 83 -1.22 0.52 -5.51
N LEU A 84 -0.92 -0.78 -5.60
CA LEU A 84 -0.43 -1.59 -4.49
C LEU A 84 1.10 -1.63 -4.54
N ILE A 85 1.73 -1.42 -3.40
CA ILE A 85 3.16 -1.62 -3.18
C ILE A 85 3.29 -2.58 -1.99
N ALA A 86 3.82 -3.78 -2.24
CA ALA A 86 4.12 -4.77 -1.22
C ALA A 86 5.63 -4.89 -1.03
N LEU A 87 6.12 -4.61 0.17
CA LEU A 87 7.53 -4.65 0.51
C LEU A 87 7.86 -5.88 1.35
N ALA A 88 8.96 -6.54 1.02
CA ALA A 88 9.46 -7.69 1.75
C ALA A 88 10.99 -7.77 1.72
N ASP A 89 11.54 -8.33 2.79
CA ASP A 89 12.90 -8.83 2.82
C ASP A 89 12.90 -10.30 2.42
N PHE A 90 13.70 -10.64 1.41
CA PHE A 90 13.89 -11.99 0.93
C PHE A 90 15.18 -12.59 1.50
N ASN A 91 15.03 -13.72 2.17
CA ASN A 91 16.16 -14.58 2.52
C ASN A 91 16.17 -15.79 1.58
N ALA A 92 17.29 -16.04 0.91
CA ALA A 92 17.44 -17.16 -0.02
C ALA A 92 17.64 -18.51 0.71
N PHE A 93 18.10 -18.51 1.97
CA PHE A 93 18.47 -19.72 2.70
C PHE A 93 18.11 -19.66 4.20
N PRO A 94 16.99 -20.29 4.65
CA PRO A 94 15.94 -20.90 3.82
C PRO A 94 15.12 -19.82 3.08
N PRO A 95 14.55 -20.15 1.89
CA PRO A 95 13.64 -19.26 1.16
C PRO A 95 12.51 -18.76 2.07
N SER A 96 12.49 -17.47 2.34
CA SER A 96 11.46 -16.83 3.16
C SER A 96 11.29 -15.36 2.79
N LEU A 97 10.08 -14.86 2.99
CA LEU A 97 9.70 -13.47 2.78
C LEU A 97 9.14 -12.92 4.08
N THR A 98 9.81 -11.90 4.62
CA THR A 98 9.43 -11.25 5.89
C THR A 98 9.15 -9.78 5.70
N ALA A 99 8.26 -9.23 6.52
CA ALA A 99 7.99 -7.80 6.49
C ALA A 99 9.27 -7.03 6.86
N PRO A 100 9.55 -5.88 6.23
CA PRO A 100 10.79 -5.16 6.50
C PRO A 100 10.86 -4.66 7.94
N ALA A 101 12.04 -4.80 8.57
CA ALA A 101 12.25 -4.40 9.97
C ALA A 101 12.38 -2.87 10.16
N GLY A 102 12.52 -2.10 9.08
CA GLY A 102 12.69 -0.65 9.15
C GLY A 102 12.86 0.04 7.79
N PRO A 103 13.30 1.30 7.80
CA PRO A 103 13.58 2.07 6.59
C PRO A 103 14.62 1.40 5.68
N GLY A 104 14.50 1.62 4.38
CA GLY A 104 15.36 0.96 3.39
C GLY A 104 14.95 1.27 1.96
N THR A 105 15.73 0.79 1.00
CA THR A 105 15.42 0.86 -0.43
C THR A 105 15.13 -0.55 -0.94
N PHE A 106 13.97 -0.71 -1.54
CA PHE A 106 13.44 -1.96 -2.06
C PHE A 106 13.42 -1.89 -3.57
N THR A 107 14.02 -2.87 -4.22
CA THR A 107 14.07 -2.95 -5.69
C THR A 107 12.73 -3.46 -6.20
N VAL A 108 12.14 -2.75 -7.16
CA VAL A 108 10.92 -3.22 -7.82
C VAL A 108 11.23 -4.49 -8.60
N TYR A 109 10.47 -5.54 -8.35
CA TYR A 109 10.69 -6.86 -8.92
C TYR A 109 9.35 -7.50 -9.28
N ASP A 110 9.30 -8.06 -10.49
CA ASP A 110 8.17 -8.84 -10.97
C ASP A 110 8.37 -10.34 -10.62
N PRO A 111 7.57 -10.90 -9.70
CA PRO A 111 7.69 -12.30 -9.29
C PRO A 111 7.34 -13.31 -10.39
N THR A 112 6.75 -12.87 -11.49
CA THR A 112 6.43 -13.74 -12.64
C THR A 112 7.58 -13.85 -13.63
N SER A 113 8.60 -13.00 -13.52
CA SER A 113 9.76 -12.96 -14.43
C SER A 113 10.71 -14.16 -14.31
N GLY A 114 10.64 -14.94 -13.23
CA GLY A 114 11.48 -16.11 -12.99
C GLY A 114 12.93 -15.82 -12.57
N GLY A 115 13.31 -14.55 -12.36
CA GLY A 115 14.62 -14.17 -11.84
C GLY A 115 14.79 -14.45 -10.34
N ILE A 116 16.00 -14.32 -9.80
CA ILE A 116 16.23 -14.39 -8.35
C ILE A 116 15.70 -13.10 -7.70
N PRO A 117 14.81 -13.17 -6.69
CA PRO A 117 14.32 -11.98 -6.01
C PRO A 117 15.47 -11.20 -5.34
N PRO A 118 15.46 -9.86 -5.39
CA PRO A 118 16.37 -9.04 -4.60
C PRO A 118 16.16 -9.25 -3.10
N ALA A 119 17.22 -9.07 -2.30
CA ALA A 119 17.15 -9.19 -0.83
C ALA A 119 16.13 -8.23 -0.20
N HIS A 120 15.98 -7.02 -0.77
CA HIS A 120 14.93 -6.07 -0.43
C HIS A 120 14.09 -5.86 -1.69
N LEU A 121 12.89 -6.40 -1.72
CA LEU A 121 12.03 -6.33 -2.91
C LEU A 121 10.75 -5.52 -2.67
N ALA A 122 10.28 -4.91 -3.75
CA ALA A 122 8.98 -4.30 -3.86
C ALA A 122 8.22 -4.97 -5.01
N VAL A 123 7.07 -5.59 -4.70
CA VAL A 123 6.12 -6.00 -5.74
C VAL A 123 5.11 -4.87 -5.88
N VAL A 124 4.98 -4.32 -7.08
CA VAL A 124 4.11 -3.19 -7.35
C VAL A 124 3.09 -3.59 -8.41
N SER A 125 1.82 -3.22 -8.22
CA SER A 125 0.80 -3.37 -9.24
C SER A 125 -0.10 -2.14 -9.32
N PHE A 126 -0.72 -1.94 -10.47
CA PHE A 126 -1.72 -0.91 -10.70
C PHE A 126 -2.98 -1.52 -11.30
N ALA A 127 -4.14 -1.11 -10.81
CA ALA A 127 -5.43 -1.51 -11.35
C ALA A 127 -6.39 -0.32 -11.41
N ALA A 128 -7.36 -0.40 -12.32
CA ALA A 128 -8.42 0.57 -12.46
C ALA A 128 -9.73 -0.14 -12.81
N ASP A 129 -10.77 0.12 -12.03
CA ASP A 129 -12.08 -0.51 -12.16
C ASP A 129 -13.16 0.47 -12.59
N ASP A 130 -14.29 -0.04 -13.05
CA ASP A 130 -15.50 0.73 -13.34
C ASP A 130 -16.51 0.73 -12.17
N ALA A 131 -17.70 1.28 -12.41
CA ALA A 131 -18.76 1.38 -11.40
C ALA A 131 -19.33 0.01 -10.95
N SER A 132 -19.02 -1.06 -11.68
CA SER A 132 -19.38 -2.45 -11.38
C SER A 132 -18.19 -3.24 -10.82
N CYS A 133 -17.08 -2.57 -10.49
CA CYS A 133 -15.83 -3.16 -10.04
C CYS A 133 -15.24 -4.15 -11.05
N ILE A 134 -15.48 -3.89 -12.34
CA ILE A 134 -14.87 -4.64 -13.44
C ILE A 134 -13.62 -3.88 -13.88
N PRO A 135 -12.47 -4.57 -14.05
CA PRO A 135 -11.26 -3.94 -14.55
C PRO A 135 -11.49 -3.27 -15.90
N THR A 136 -11.24 -1.96 -15.95
CA THR A 136 -11.28 -1.15 -17.18
C THR A 136 -10.04 -1.33 -18.05
N VAL A 137 -8.95 -1.76 -17.42
CA VAL A 137 -7.69 -2.15 -18.04
C VAL A 137 -7.17 -3.42 -17.36
N GLN A 138 -6.33 -4.19 -18.05
CA GLN A 138 -5.61 -5.28 -17.42
C GLN A 138 -4.71 -4.72 -16.30
N PRO A 139 -4.63 -5.37 -15.11
CA PRO A 139 -3.70 -4.95 -14.08
C PRO A 139 -2.27 -4.90 -14.61
N ALA A 140 -1.54 -3.87 -14.23
CA ALA A 140 -0.14 -3.69 -14.62
C ALA A 140 0.79 -4.07 -13.48
N ALA A 141 1.95 -4.66 -13.80
CA ALA A 141 2.98 -5.10 -12.87
C ALA A 141 4.24 -4.24 -12.98
N GLY A 142 4.75 -3.77 -11.85
CA GLY A 142 6.04 -3.10 -11.78
C GLY A 142 7.17 -4.09 -12.09
N THR A 143 8.03 -3.74 -13.04
CA THR A 143 9.16 -4.59 -13.49
C THR A 143 10.52 -4.00 -13.15
N SER A 144 10.58 -2.70 -12.84
CA SER A 144 11.84 -2.02 -12.55
C SER A 144 11.66 -0.78 -11.68
N GLY A 145 12.77 -0.27 -11.14
CA GLY A 145 12.79 0.91 -10.28
C GLY A 145 12.99 0.56 -8.81
N SER A 146 12.57 1.45 -7.92
CA SER A 146 12.74 1.28 -6.47
C SER A 146 11.70 2.00 -5.65
N VAL A 147 11.45 1.48 -4.45
CA VAL A 147 10.67 2.11 -3.39
C VAL A 147 11.60 2.38 -2.22
N ARG A 148 11.67 3.62 -1.75
CA ARG A 148 12.50 4.02 -0.61
C ARG A 148 11.61 4.40 0.56
N ILE A 149 11.71 3.64 1.64
CA ILE A 149 11.08 3.93 2.93
C ILE A 149 12.02 4.81 3.76
N THR A 150 11.51 5.95 4.21
CA THR A 150 12.23 6.89 5.08
C THR A 150 11.77 6.79 6.53
N SER A 151 10.53 6.37 6.77
CA SER A 151 10.02 6.07 8.11
C SER A 151 9.03 4.91 8.09
N ALA A 152 9.09 4.08 9.13
CA ALA A 152 8.15 3.00 9.41
C ALA A 152 7.84 3.02 10.90
N SER A 153 6.58 3.23 11.28
CA SER A 153 6.18 3.28 12.69
C SER A 153 4.69 2.94 12.85
N GLY A 154 4.37 2.01 13.76
CA GLY A 154 2.99 1.69 14.10
C GLY A 154 2.13 1.18 12.93
N GLY A 155 2.75 0.59 11.90
CA GLY A 155 2.08 0.15 10.67
C GLY A 155 1.88 1.24 9.63
N SER A 156 2.33 2.47 9.90
CA SER A 156 2.37 3.58 8.94
C SER A 156 3.75 3.71 8.29
N PHE A 157 3.78 4.10 7.03
CA PHE A 157 5.00 4.27 6.23
C PHE A 157 5.06 5.63 5.54
N THR A 158 6.26 6.19 5.47
CA THR A 158 6.58 7.34 4.61
C THR A 158 7.70 6.95 3.65
N GLY A 159 7.58 7.35 2.39
CA GLY A 159 8.56 7.00 1.38
C GLY A 159 8.35 7.66 0.03
N THR A 160 9.25 7.33 -0.88
CA THR A 160 9.22 7.73 -2.29
C THR A 160 9.30 6.50 -3.17
N TYR A 161 8.78 6.57 -4.38
CA TYR A 161 8.86 5.47 -5.33
C TYR A 161 9.15 5.96 -6.74
N THR A 162 9.75 5.07 -7.52
CA THR A 162 9.87 5.17 -8.97
C THR A 162 9.70 3.77 -9.51
N VAL A 163 8.71 3.56 -10.36
CA VAL A 163 8.27 2.25 -10.84
C VAL A 163 8.18 2.33 -12.35
N GLY A 164 8.91 1.46 -13.04
CA GLY A 164 8.68 1.13 -14.44
C GLY A 164 7.73 -0.06 -14.52
N PHE A 165 6.67 0.05 -15.32
CA PHE A 165 5.70 -1.01 -15.56
C PHE A 165 6.08 -1.85 -16.78
N GLU A 166 5.52 -3.06 -16.87
CA GLU A 166 5.75 -3.99 -17.98
C GLU A 166 5.35 -3.44 -19.35
N THR A 167 4.47 -2.43 -19.36
CA THR A 167 4.03 -1.73 -20.57
C THR A 167 4.95 -0.58 -21.00
N GLY A 168 6.03 -0.34 -20.25
CA GLY A 168 7.09 0.62 -20.57
C GLY A 168 6.89 2.02 -19.98
N GLU A 169 5.74 2.31 -19.36
CA GLU A 169 5.52 3.56 -18.63
C GLU A 169 6.30 3.59 -17.33
N GLN A 170 6.61 4.81 -16.89
CA GLN A 170 7.26 5.08 -15.62
C GLN A 170 6.38 6.01 -14.79
N VAL A 171 6.20 5.65 -13.52
CA VAL A 171 5.52 6.46 -12.52
C VAL A 171 6.47 6.73 -11.37
N ASN A 172 6.42 7.94 -10.82
CA ASN A 172 7.08 8.24 -9.56
C ASN A 172 6.13 8.99 -8.61
N GLY A 173 6.52 9.07 -7.35
CA GLY A 173 5.77 9.81 -6.36
C GLY A 173 6.34 9.64 -4.96
N GLU A 174 5.60 10.16 -4.02
CA GLU A 174 5.83 10.01 -2.59
C GLU A 174 4.54 9.58 -1.90
N PHE A 175 4.68 9.01 -0.71
CA PHE A 175 3.55 8.65 0.12
C PHE A 175 3.87 8.85 1.60
N HIS A 176 2.83 9.23 2.33
CA HIS A 176 2.71 9.23 3.76
C HIS A 176 1.37 8.57 4.09
N THR A 177 1.44 7.39 4.69
CA THR A 177 0.29 6.52 4.87
C THR A 177 -0.18 6.49 6.31
N ALA A 178 -1.49 6.29 6.48
CA ALA A 178 -2.04 5.88 7.77
C ALA A 178 -2.16 4.35 7.84
N ASN A 179 -1.98 3.79 9.03
CA ASN A 179 -2.23 2.38 9.27
C ASN A 179 -3.74 2.08 9.12
N CYS A 180 -4.06 1.10 8.28
CA CYS A 180 -5.38 0.58 8.02
C CYS A 180 -5.40 -0.95 8.17
N PRO A 181 -5.70 -1.49 9.35
CA PRO A 181 -5.75 -2.93 9.57
C PRO A 181 -6.72 -3.68 8.62
N GLY A 182 -7.76 -2.98 8.15
CA GLY A 182 -8.69 -3.51 7.14
C GLY A 182 -8.03 -3.88 5.81
N LEU A 183 -6.90 -3.26 5.46
CA LEU A 183 -6.15 -3.60 4.25
C LEU A 183 -5.65 -5.05 4.28
N ALA A 184 -5.17 -5.55 5.43
CA ALA A 184 -4.74 -6.95 5.54
C ALA A 184 -5.91 -7.93 5.36
N THR A 185 -7.09 -7.57 5.87
CA THR A 185 -8.31 -8.36 5.70
C THR A 185 -8.73 -8.39 4.23
N PHE A 186 -8.69 -7.22 3.58
CA PHE A 186 -8.98 -7.12 2.15
C PHE A 186 -7.99 -7.95 1.32
N LEU A 187 -6.69 -7.82 1.53
CA LEU A 187 -5.69 -8.53 0.72
C LEU A 187 -5.67 -10.06 0.91
N SER A 188 -6.18 -10.56 2.05
CA SER A 188 -6.29 -12.00 2.30
C SER A 188 -7.59 -12.63 1.75
N GLY A 189 -8.57 -11.81 1.36
CA GLY A 189 -9.80 -12.28 0.73
C GLY A 189 -9.59 -12.71 -0.71
N THR A 190 -10.31 -13.74 -1.16
CA THR A 190 -10.31 -14.18 -2.57
C THR A 190 -11.42 -13.54 -3.40
N THR A 191 -12.40 -12.92 -2.73
CA THR A 191 -13.54 -12.23 -3.34
C THR A 191 -13.90 -10.99 -2.55
N HIS A 192 -14.18 -9.90 -3.25
CA HIS A 192 -14.59 -8.62 -2.66
C HIS A 192 -15.93 -8.21 -3.27
N PRO A 193 -17.01 -8.07 -2.49
CA PRO A 193 -18.21 -7.40 -2.99
C PRO A 193 -17.90 -5.99 -3.46
N CYS A 194 -18.56 -5.57 -4.53
CA CYS A 194 -18.41 -4.22 -5.09
C CYS A 194 -19.26 -3.19 -4.30
N GLY A 195 -18.67 -2.10 -3.81
CA GLY A 195 -19.40 -1.12 -2.99
C GLY A 195 -18.68 0.16 -2.57
#